data_AF-A0A2U2DX48-F1
#
_entry.id   AF-A0A2U2DX48-F1
#
_cell.length_a   1.000
_cell.length_b   1.000
_cell.length_c   1.000
_cell.angle_alpha   90.00
_cell.angle_beta   90.00
_cell.angle_gamma   90.00
#
_symmetry.space_group_name_H-M   'P 1'
#
loop_
_entity.id
_entity.type
_entity.pdbx_description
1 polymer ?
#
loop_
_entity_poly.entity_id
_entity_poly.type
_entity_poly.pdbx_seq_one_letter_code
_entity_poly.pdbx_strand_id
1 'polypeptide(L)'
;MLIICFTFIEQYLAAISEISAPLVGKAGLKVKRPFGLKDKIKYCKKIFERVPELKGFNCELGSMIDLLYRTKEARDAFAHGTLNEFDVKLGILTLSKVNPTDLDHTVDVVRISLENVERAPIAAMKLANYFGKLATDLQQAYLPD
;
A
#
# COMPACT_ATOMS: atom_id res chain seq x y z
N MET A 1 0.80 10.83 11.42
CA MET A 1 1.82 10.51 10.39
C MET A 1 1.41 9.33 9.50
N LEU A 2 1.06 8.16 10.08
CA LEU A 2 0.65 6.95 9.33
C LEU A 2 -0.36 7.21 8.19
N ILE A 3 -1.50 7.84 8.48
CA ILE A 3 -2.56 8.12 7.49
C ILE A 3 -2.04 8.99 6.33
N ILE A 4 -1.30 10.05 6.64
CA ILE A 4 -0.74 10.98 5.65
C ILE A 4 0.24 10.25 4.73
N CYS A 5 1.15 9.44 5.28
CA CYS A 5 2.07 8.63 4.48
C CYS A 5 1.34 7.68 3.53
N PHE A 6 0.23 7.06 3.97
CA PHE A 6 -0.58 6.19 3.12
C PHE A 6 -1.27 6.94 1.99
N THR A 7 -1.69 8.19 2.20
CA THR A 7 -2.19 9.05 1.11
C THR A 7 -1.10 9.25 0.06
N PHE A 8 0.13 9.59 0.46
CA PHE A 8 1.25 9.75 -0.47
C PHE A 8 1.59 8.44 -1.20
N ILE A 9 1.70 7.32 -0.48
CA ILE A 9 1.95 6.00 -1.08
C ILE A 9 0.89 5.69 -2.15
N GLU A 10 -0.39 5.94 -1.85
CA GLU A 10 -1.46 5.69 -2.80
C GLU A 10 -1.38 6.55 -4.06
N GLN A 11 -0.96 7.83 -3.93
CA GLN A 11 -0.72 8.70 -5.07
C GLN A 11 0.51 8.28 -5.88
N TYR A 12 1.61 7.89 -5.22
CA TYR A 12 2.80 7.40 -5.91
C TYR A 12 2.51 6.10 -6.68
N LEU A 13 1.76 5.16 -6.11
CA LEU A 13 1.35 3.96 -6.82
C LEU A 13 0.44 4.26 -8.03
N ALA A 14 -0.41 5.28 -7.94
CA ALA A 14 -1.21 5.75 -9.06
C ALA A 14 -0.31 6.33 -10.16
N ALA A 15 0.63 7.21 -9.81
CA ALA A 15 1.61 7.78 -10.73
C ALA A 15 2.44 6.69 -11.43
N ILE A 16 2.98 5.73 -10.68
CA ILE A 16 3.70 4.56 -11.23
C ILE A 16 2.82 3.83 -12.25
N SER A 17 1.53 3.64 -11.94
CA SER A 17 0.61 2.95 -12.84
C SER A 17 0.36 3.71 -14.14
N GLU A 18 0.34 5.04 -14.09
CA GLU A 18 0.14 5.92 -15.25
C GLU A 18 1.40 6.03 -16.11
N ILE A 19 2.56 6.29 -15.48
CA ILE A 19 3.86 6.39 -16.16
C ILE A 19 4.20 5.09 -16.89
N SER A 20 3.92 3.94 -16.26
CA SER A 20 4.20 2.62 -16.84
C SER A 20 3.17 2.14 -17.85
N ALA A 21 2.02 2.80 -18.00
CA ALA A 21 0.93 2.32 -18.87
C ALA A 21 1.35 2.09 -20.34
N PRO A 22 2.15 2.96 -20.98
CA PRO A 22 2.65 2.71 -22.33
C PRO A 22 3.55 1.47 -22.42
N LEU A 23 4.39 1.23 -21.41
CA LEU A 23 5.31 0.08 -21.34
C LEU A 23 4.53 -1.23 -21.18
N VAL A 24 3.51 -1.21 -20.32
CA VAL A 24 2.56 -2.32 -20.13
C VAL A 24 1.85 -2.66 -21.44
N GLY A 25 1.42 -1.64 -22.19
CA GLY A 25 0.80 -1.79 -23.51
C GLY A 25 1.76 -2.42 -24.53
N LYS A 26 3.01 -1.94 -24.61
CA LYS A 26 4.05 -2.49 -25.49
C LYS A 26 4.39 -3.94 -25.16
N ALA A 27 4.42 -4.30 -23.87
CA ALA A 27 4.63 -5.67 -23.41
C ALA A 27 3.42 -6.60 -23.66
N GLY A 28 2.32 -6.10 -24.23
CA GLY A 28 1.11 -6.89 -24.50
C GLY A 28 0.38 -7.38 -23.24
N LEU A 29 0.66 -6.77 -22.08
CA LEU A 29 0.12 -7.22 -20.80
C LEU A 29 -1.32 -6.75 -20.61
N LYS A 30 -2.26 -7.69 -20.58
CA LYS A 30 -3.67 -7.39 -20.27
C LYS A 30 -3.86 -7.17 -18.77
N VAL A 31 -3.98 -5.91 -18.37
CA VAL A 31 -4.29 -5.47 -17.00
C VAL A 31 -5.37 -4.40 -17.02
N LYS A 32 -6.22 -4.37 -16.00
CA LYS A 32 -7.20 -3.30 -15.79
C LYS A 32 -6.53 -2.16 -15.02
N ARG A 33 -7.00 -0.92 -15.23
CA ARG A 33 -6.59 0.22 -14.40
C ARG A 33 -6.92 -0.09 -12.94
N PRO A 34 -5.94 -0.02 -12.00
CA PRO A 34 -6.19 -0.37 -10.62
C PRO A 34 -7.06 0.68 -9.91
N PHE A 35 -7.97 0.23 -9.04
CA PHE A 35 -8.81 1.11 -8.23
C PHE A 35 -8.60 0.87 -6.74
N GLY A 36 -8.28 1.93 -6.01
CA GLY A 36 -7.93 1.86 -4.58
C GLY A 36 -6.58 1.20 -4.29
N LEU A 37 -6.13 1.33 -3.05
CA LEU A 37 -4.80 0.93 -2.62
C LEU A 37 -4.47 -0.55 -2.89
N LYS A 38 -5.37 -1.49 -2.56
CA LYS A 38 -5.10 -2.94 -2.69
C LYS A 38 -4.81 -3.34 -4.14
N ASP A 39 -5.57 -2.80 -5.09
CA ASP A 39 -5.38 -3.11 -6.51
C ASP A 39 -4.14 -2.43 -7.06
N LYS A 40 -3.85 -1.20 -6.63
CA LYS A 40 -2.62 -0.48 -6.99
C LYS A 40 -1.37 -1.25 -6.57
N ILE A 41 -1.36 -1.84 -5.36
CA ILE A 41 -0.25 -2.68 -4.88
C ILE A 41 -0.07 -3.92 -5.77
N LYS A 42 -1.17 -4.64 -6.07
CA LYS A 42 -1.15 -5.82 -6.93
C LYS A 42 -0.70 -5.49 -8.35
N TYR A 43 -1.19 -4.38 -8.90
CA TYR A 43 -0.82 -3.89 -10.22
C TYR A 43 0.67 -3.59 -10.28
N CYS A 44 1.18 -2.80 -9.31
CA CYS A 44 2.59 -2.45 -9.20
C CYS A 44 3.47 -3.72 -9.17
N LYS A 45 3.19 -4.67 -8.28
CA LYS A 45 3.92 -5.95 -8.25
C LYS A 45 3.91 -6.66 -9.61
N LYS A 46 2.74 -6.78 -10.24
CA LYS A 46 2.57 -7.49 -11.52
C LYS A 46 3.34 -6.85 -12.67
N ILE A 47 3.35 -5.52 -12.79
CA ILE A 47 4.03 -4.85 -13.91
C ILE A 47 5.56 -4.96 -13.77
N PHE A 48 6.11 -4.83 -12.56
CA PHE A 48 7.56 -4.94 -12.34
C PHE A 48 8.08 -6.36 -12.53
N GLU A 49 7.24 -7.38 -12.31
CA GLU A 49 7.57 -8.77 -12.61
C GLU A 49 7.57 -9.08 -14.12
N ARG A 50 6.70 -8.41 -14.89
CA ARG A 50 6.36 -8.84 -16.26
C ARG A 50 6.78 -7.90 -17.38
N VAL A 51 7.03 -6.63 -17.09
CA VAL A 51 7.47 -5.63 -18.07
C VAL A 51 9.00 -5.56 -18.03
N PRO A 52 9.71 -6.02 -19.08
CA PRO A 52 11.17 -6.08 -19.10
C PRO A 52 11.87 -4.75 -18.78
N GLU A 53 11.31 -3.64 -19.26
CA GLU A 53 11.82 -2.29 -19.09
C GLU A 53 11.84 -1.85 -17.62
N LEU A 54 10.96 -2.40 -16.78
CA LEU A 54 10.87 -2.05 -15.36
C LEU A 54 11.84 -2.85 -14.48
N LYS A 55 12.52 -3.88 -15.01
CA LYS A 55 13.37 -4.78 -14.21
C LYS A 55 14.51 -4.06 -13.49
N GLY A 56 15.05 -2.98 -14.09
CA GLY A 56 16.13 -2.17 -13.50
C GLY A 56 15.75 -1.43 -12.22
N PHE A 57 14.45 -1.28 -11.95
CA PHE A 57 13.92 -0.53 -10.81
C PHE A 57 13.45 -1.44 -9.65
N ASN A 58 13.62 -2.76 -9.77
CA ASN A 58 12.97 -3.77 -8.93
C ASN A 58 13.77 -4.22 -7.68
N CYS A 59 14.95 -3.66 -7.42
CA CYS A 59 15.91 -4.23 -6.44
C CYS A 59 15.34 -4.47 -5.02
N GLU A 60 14.40 -3.66 -4.56
CA GLU A 60 13.78 -3.80 -3.23
C GLU A 60 12.25 -3.91 -3.25
N LEU A 61 11.62 -3.98 -4.43
CA LEU A 61 10.16 -3.83 -4.52
C LEU A 61 9.43 -4.93 -3.76
N GLY A 62 9.90 -6.19 -3.85
CA GLY A 62 9.27 -7.31 -3.17
C GLY A 62 9.17 -7.09 -1.65
N SER A 63 10.28 -6.72 -1.01
CA SER A 63 10.31 -6.48 0.44
C SER A 63 9.50 -5.24 0.84
N MET A 64 9.46 -4.20 0.00
CA MET A 64 8.65 -3.00 0.23
C MET A 64 7.14 -3.29 0.06
N ILE A 65 6.74 -4.14 -0.89
CA ILE A 65 5.35 -4.56 -1.05
C ILE A 65 4.89 -5.38 0.16
N ASP A 66 5.72 -6.29 0.66
CA ASP A 66 5.40 -7.09 1.86
C ASP A 66 5.33 -6.21 3.12
N LEU A 67 6.20 -5.20 3.24
CA LEU A 67 6.13 -4.21 4.31
C LEU A 67 4.86 -3.36 4.18
N LEU A 68 4.47 -2.99 2.96
CA LEU A 68 3.25 -2.22 2.69
C LEU A 68 1.99 -3.00 3.09
N TYR A 69 1.90 -4.29 2.77
CA TYR A 69 0.78 -5.13 3.19
C TYR A 69 0.65 -5.19 4.72
N ARG A 70 1.75 -5.44 5.43
CA ARG A 70 1.76 -5.47 6.91
C ARG A 70 1.39 -4.13 7.52
N THR A 71 1.93 -3.03 6.99
CA THR A 71 1.67 -1.69 7.51
C THR A 71 0.24 -1.23 7.21
N LYS A 72 -0.34 -1.70 6.11
CA LYS A 72 -1.71 -1.39 5.70
C LYS A 72 -2.74 -1.90 6.71
N GLU A 73 -2.51 -3.03 7.35
CA GLU A 73 -3.42 -3.56 8.39
C GLU A 73 -3.56 -2.57 9.55
N ALA A 74 -2.44 -2.05 10.06
CA ALA A 74 -2.46 -1.00 11.07
C ALA A 74 -3.21 0.25 10.57
N ARG A 75 -2.93 0.71 9.35
CA ARG A 75 -3.64 1.85 8.75
C ARG A 75 -5.14 1.61 8.68
N ASP A 76 -5.58 0.45 8.20
CA ASP A 76 -6.99 0.15 8.02
C ASP A 76 -7.72 0.01 9.35
N ALA A 77 -7.06 -0.57 10.36
CA ALA A 77 -7.56 -0.61 11.73
C ALA A 77 -7.78 0.81 12.29
N PHE A 78 -6.81 1.73 12.12
CA PHE A 78 -6.96 3.11 12.62
C PHE A 78 -7.89 3.98 11.78
N ALA A 79 -7.95 3.77 10.47
CA ALA A 79 -8.76 4.62 9.58
C ALA A 79 -10.26 4.28 9.65
N HIS A 80 -10.60 3.02 9.95
CA HIS A 80 -11.98 2.53 9.88
C HIS A 80 -12.46 1.83 11.14
N GLY A 81 -11.58 1.53 12.09
CA GLY A 81 -11.90 0.83 13.33
C GLY A 81 -12.28 1.79 14.45
N THR A 82 -13.15 1.32 15.33
CA THR A 82 -13.42 1.91 16.64
C THR A 82 -12.72 1.08 17.71
N LEU A 83 -12.03 1.74 18.64
CA LEU A 83 -11.35 1.06 19.74
C LEU A 83 -12.40 0.52 20.72
N ASN A 84 -12.41 -0.79 20.92
CA ASN A 84 -13.32 -1.44 21.88
C ASN A 84 -12.64 -1.74 23.20
N GLU A 85 -11.43 -2.30 23.15
CA GLU A 85 -10.71 -2.79 24.32
C GLU A 85 -9.21 -2.59 24.13
N PHE A 86 -8.53 -2.32 25.24
CA PHE A 86 -7.08 -2.29 25.31
C PHE A 86 -6.59 -3.21 26.44
N ASP A 87 -5.98 -4.34 26.06
CA ASP A 87 -5.31 -5.24 26.99
C ASP A 87 -3.89 -4.73 27.23
N VAL A 88 -3.71 -4.03 28.36
CA VAL A 88 -2.42 -3.46 28.76
C VAL A 88 -1.36 -4.53 29.02
N LYS A 89 -1.75 -5.71 29.52
CA LYS A 89 -0.80 -6.78 29.88
C LYS A 89 -0.22 -7.45 28.63
N LEU A 90 -1.06 -7.70 27.63
CA LEU A 90 -0.65 -8.28 26.36
C LEU A 90 -0.17 -7.23 25.35
N GLY A 91 -0.43 -5.95 25.62
CA GLY A 91 -0.16 -4.87 24.67
C GLY A 91 -0.97 -5.03 23.39
N ILE A 92 -2.23 -5.44 23.50
CA ILE A 92 -3.11 -5.70 22.35
C ILE A 92 -4.27 -4.71 22.36
N LEU A 93 -4.49 -4.07 21.22
CA LEU A 93 -5.66 -3.25 20.95
C LEU A 93 -6.67 -4.10 20.17
N THR A 94 -7.91 -4.15 20.65
CA THR A 94 -9.03 -4.76 19.95
C THR A 94 -9.86 -3.65 19.34
N LEU A 95 -9.84 -3.55 18.02
CA LEU A 95 -10.63 -2.61 17.25
C LEU A 95 -11.76 -3.37 16.57
N SER A 96 -12.88 -2.70 16.39
CA SER A 96 -13.97 -3.26 15.63
C SER A 96 -14.40 -2.35 14.50
N LYS A 97 -14.76 -2.97 13.39
CA LYS A 97 -15.10 -2.29 12.15
C LYS A 97 -16.43 -2.82 11.65
N VAL A 98 -17.37 -1.91 11.41
CA VAL A 98 -18.63 -2.26 10.73
C VAL A 98 -18.32 -2.52 9.27
N ASN A 99 -18.76 -3.67 8.75
CA ASN A 99 -18.70 -3.94 7.32
C ASN A 99 -19.84 -3.18 6.61
N PRO A 100 -19.54 -2.12 5.82
CA PRO A 100 -20.58 -1.30 5.22
C PRO A 100 -21.33 -1.99 4.08
N THR A 101 -20.81 -3.11 3.57
CA THR A 101 -21.47 -3.91 2.53
C THR A 101 -22.32 -5.04 3.10
N ASP A 102 -22.31 -5.20 4.42
CA ASP A 102 -23.08 -6.23 5.11
C ASP A 102 -24.41 -5.64 5.61
N LEU A 103 -25.53 -6.23 5.19
CA LEU A 103 -26.87 -5.80 5.59
C LEU A 103 -27.12 -6.06 7.08
N ASP A 104 -26.42 -7.04 7.66
CA ASP A 104 -26.53 -7.41 9.06
C ASP A 104 -25.57 -6.62 9.96
N HIS A 105 -24.88 -5.61 9.41
CA HIS A 105 -23.91 -4.76 10.12
C HIS A 105 -22.90 -5.56 10.94
N THR A 106 -22.41 -6.68 10.38
CA THR A 106 -21.49 -7.56 11.09
C THR A 106 -20.21 -6.80 11.43
N VAL A 107 -19.79 -6.98 12.69
CA VAL A 107 -18.67 -6.26 13.28
C VAL A 107 -17.42 -7.14 13.16
N ASP A 108 -16.53 -6.78 12.24
CA ASP A 108 -15.22 -7.43 12.13
C ASP A 108 -14.34 -6.96 13.29
N VAL A 109 -13.85 -7.91 14.09
CA VAL A 109 -12.94 -7.63 15.20
C VAL A 109 -11.50 -7.85 14.75
N VAL A 110 -10.69 -6.81 14.87
CA VAL A 110 -9.27 -6.80 14.52
C VAL A 110 -8.47 -6.62 15.80
N ARG A 111 -7.50 -7.52 16.02
CA ARG A 111 -6.55 -7.43 17.14
C ARG A 111 -5.19 -7.02 16.61
N ILE A 112 -4.65 -5.91 17.13
CA ILE A 112 -3.34 -5.40 16.74
C ILE A 112 -2.46 -5.17 17.97
N SER A 113 -1.21 -5.65 17.92
CA SER A 113 -0.24 -5.40 18.98
C SER A 113 0.24 -3.94 18.97
N LEU A 114 0.51 -3.35 20.14
CA LEU A 114 1.12 -2.04 20.29
C LEU A 114 2.45 -1.91 19.52
N GLU A 115 3.27 -2.96 19.51
CA GLU A 115 4.52 -2.97 18.75
C GLU A 115 4.30 -2.67 17.25
N ASN A 116 3.26 -3.27 16.66
CA ASN A 116 2.87 -2.99 15.27
C ASN A 116 2.35 -1.56 15.10
N VAL A 117 1.60 -1.04 16.07
CA VAL A 117 1.11 0.34 16.06
C VAL A 117 2.26 1.35 16.10
N GLU A 118 3.24 1.13 16.96
CA GLU A 118 4.40 2.02 17.13
C GLU A 118 5.32 1.99 15.91
N ARG A 119 5.51 0.82 15.29
CA ARG A 119 6.37 0.68 14.11
C ARG A 119 5.70 1.14 12.81
N ALA A 120 4.37 1.11 12.73
CA ALA A 120 3.65 1.40 11.50
C ALA A 120 3.93 2.81 10.93
N PRO A 121 3.97 3.91 11.71
CA PRO A 121 4.33 5.22 11.20
C PRO A 121 5.71 5.28 10.56
N ILE A 122 6.72 4.66 11.18
CA ILE A 122 8.11 4.64 10.69
C ILE A 122 8.17 3.83 9.39
N ALA A 123 7.52 2.67 9.35
CA ALA A 123 7.39 1.86 8.15
C ALA A 123 6.68 2.64 7.02
N ALA A 124 5.60 3.35 7.34
CA ALA A 124 4.86 4.14 6.36
C ALA A 124 5.70 5.30 5.78
N MET A 125 6.52 5.97 6.59
CA MET A 125 7.47 6.97 6.09
C MET A 125 8.51 6.36 5.15
N LYS A 126 9.10 5.21 5.52
CA LYS A 126 10.04 4.48 4.67
C LYS A 126 9.39 4.11 3.32
N LEU A 127 8.17 3.59 3.36
CA LEU A 127 7.39 3.23 2.18
C LEU A 127 7.08 4.45 1.31
N ALA A 128 6.65 5.56 1.91
CA ALA A 128 6.36 6.80 1.17
C ALA A 128 7.60 7.34 0.45
N ASN A 129 8.76 7.34 1.13
CA ASN A 129 10.02 7.74 0.51
C ASN A 129 10.44 6.80 -0.62
N TYR A 130 10.33 5.48 -0.41
CA TYR A 130 10.66 4.49 -1.41
C TYR A 130 9.80 4.63 -2.67
N PHE A 131 8.47 4.63 -2.53
CA PHE A 131 7.56 4.74 -3.67
C PHE A 131 7.60 6.12 -4.32
N GLY A 132 7.85 7.19 -3.55
CA GLY A 132 8.08 8.52 -4.10
C GLY A 132 9.33 8.55 -4.98
N LYS A 133 10.45 8.03 -4.48
CA LYS A 133 11.69 7.90 -5.27
C LYS A 133 11.45 7.06 -6.52
N LEU A 134 10.80 5.91 -6.39
CA LEU A 134 10.52 5.02 -7.51
C LEU A 134 9.66 5.70 -8.60
N ALA A 135 8.63 6.45 -8.20
CA ALA A 135 7.81 7.22 -9.13
C ALA A 135 8.63 8.29 -9.86
N THR A 136 9.48 9.04 -9.13
CA THR A 136 10.37 10.06 -9.70
C THR A 136 11.38 9.45 -10.67
N ASP A 137 12.04 8.35 -10.29
CA ASP A 137 13.02 7.66 -11.14
C ASP A 137 12.38 7.18 -12.46
N LEU A 138 11.15 6.66 -12.38
CA LEU A 138 10.38 6.26 -13.57
C LEU A 138 9.99 7.46 -14.44
N GLN A 139 9.55 8.56 -13.81
CA GLN A 139 9.20 9.78 -14.55
C GLN A 139 10.41 10.30 -15.33
N GLN A 140 11.58 10.40 -14.69
CA GLN A 140 12.80 10.86 -15.35
C GLN A 140 13.22 9.94 -16.52
N ALA A 141 13.00 8.63 -16.39
CA ALA A 141 13.38 7.67 -17.42
C ALA A 141 12.44 7.65 -18.64
N TYR A 142 11.14 7.90 -18.45
CA TYR A 142 10.12 7.66 -19.48
C TYR A 142 9.26 8.87 -19.85
N LEU A 143 9.33 9.94 -19.08
CA LEU A 143 8.69 11.23 -19.33
C LEU A 143 9.69 12.38 -19.05
N PRO A 144 10.90 12.38 -19.64
CA PRO A 144 11.78 13.54 -19.54
C PRO A 144 11.15 14.72 -20.29
N ASP A 145 11.35 15.92 -19.76
CA ASP A 145 10.85 17.19 -20.33
C ASP A 145 11.18 17.37 -21.82
#